data_AF-A0A172WGZ4-F1
#
_entry.id   AF-A0A172WGZ4-F1
#
_cell.length_a   1.000
_cell.length_b   1.000
_cell.length_c   1.000
_cell.angle_alpha   90.00
_cell.angle_beta   90.00
_cell.angle_gamma   90.00
#
_symmetry.space_group_name_H-M   'P 1'
#
loop_
_entity.id
_entity.type
_entity.pdbx_description
1 polymer ?
#
loop_
_entity_poly.entity_id
_entity_poly.type
_entity_poly.pdbx_seq_one_letter_code
_entity_poly.pdbx_strand_id
1 'polypeptide(L)'
;MGNTYLSEEAWKKGNTMAEIGMLLLSLVLAAMILFNVRRDIFTITLLIGTFAVIWAGTYVAKRNYEIEDLSQEALEKPERERQIPEFNVRPYLTIHLAVLVIYFILTAFLWERIPDTVAIHFNLNGQPDGFADKVTGILAIPLLVWGFFFTMTYFAKSPLFTSRGFFILPNRSKRFAEFMTVLNMTTTPVYTIALLYNVVLIPGIYVSYAAFPVLAGMLFEICRLLSAK
;
A
#
# COMPACT_ATOMS: atom_id res chain seq x y z
N MET A 1 2.96 14.12 22.05
CA MET A 1 4.09 14.72 21.31
C MET A 1 3.53 15.31 20.02
N GLY A 2 3.68 16.61 19.83
CA GLY A 2 3.00 17.40 18.81
C GLY A 2 3.33 16.95 17.39
N ASN A 3 2.35 16.33 16.74
CA ASN A 3 2.43 15.93 15.34
C ASN A 3 1.81 17.05 14.48
N THR A 4 2.59 18.06 14.11
CA THR A 4 2.11 19.24 13.37
C THR A 4 2.80 19.33 12.00
N TYR A 5 2.04 19.11 10.95
CA TYR A 5 2.51 19.02 9.57
C TYR A 5 2.42 20.35 8.83
N LEU A 6 3.18 21.36 9.26
CA LEU A 6 2.96 22.73 8.78
C LEU A 6 4.16 23.40 8.11
N SER A 7 5.40 22.93 8.25
CA SER A 7 6.53 23.56 7.53
C SER A 7 6.47 23.24 6.03
N GLU A 8 6.07 24.24 5.20
CA GLU A 8 6.05 24.14 3.73
C GLU A 8 7.42 23.74 3.18
N GLU A 9 8.47 24.24 3.81
CA GLU A 9 9.84 24.02 3.41
C GLU A 9 10.30 22.58 3.67
N ALA A 10 10.02 22.02 4.85
CA ALA A 10 10.37 20.64 5.18
C ALA A 10 9.68 19.63 4.24
N TRP A 11 8.43 19.90 3.86
CA TRP A 11 7.72 19.08 2.88
C TRP A 11 8.30 19.23 1.48
N LYS A 12 8.55 20.46 1.01
CA LYS A 12 9.17 20.71 -0.30
C LYS A 12 10.52 19.98 -0.39
N LYS A 13 11.39 20.14 0.61
CA LYS A 13 12.70 19.48 0.66
C LYS A 13 12.58 17.96 0.70
N GLY A 14 11.66 17.42 1.50
CA GLY A 14 11.39 15.99 1.56
C GLY A 14 10.90 15.41 0.22
N ASN A 15 9.96 16.09 -0.43
CA ASN A 15 9.44 15.70 -1.74
C ASN A 15 10.47 15.84 -2.85
N THR A 16 11.21 16.95 -2.91
CA THR A 16 12.29 17.12 -3.89
C THR A 16 13.33 16.02 -3.76
N MET A 17 13.72 15.65 -2.53
CA MET A 17 14.61 14.51 -2.33
C MET A 17 13.98 13.21 -2.86
N ALA A 18 12.72 12.94 -2.50
CA ALA A 18 12.03 11.73 -2.93
C ALA A 18 11.89 11.66 -4.46
N GLU A 19 11.57 12.77 -5.13
CA GLU A 19 11.46 12.89 -6.59
C GLU A 19 12.81 12.61 -7.27
N ILE A 20 13.89 13.23 -6.80
CA ILE A 20 15.25 12.97 -7.30
C ILE A 20 15.61 11.51 -7.08
N GLY A 21 15.33 10.96 -5.90
CA GLY A 21 15.57 9.57 -5.56
C GLY A 21 14.81 8.61 -6.48
N MET A 22 13.53 8.88 -6.75
CA MET A 22 12.70 8.09 -7.68
C MET A 22 13.21 8.18 -9.12
N LEU A 23 13.66 9.35 -9.57
CA LEU A 23 14.23 9.52 -10.90
C LEU A 23 15.52 8.72 -11.07
N LEU A 24 16.43 8.79 -10.09
CA LEU A 24 17.66 8.01 -10.08
C LEU A 24 17.38 6.50 -10.04
N LEU A 25 16.46 6.06 -9.19
CA LEU A 25 16.03 4.67 -9.13
C LEU A 25 15.46 4.22 -10.49
N SER A 26 14.63 5.04 -11.12
CA SER A 26 14.05 4.74 -12.42
C SER A 26 15.11 4.59 -13.52
N LEU A 27 16.15 5.43 -13.51
CA LEU A 27 17.30 5.31 -14.43
C LEU A 27 18.08 4.02 -14.21
N VAL A 28 18.32 3.63 -12.96
CA VAL A 28 18.96 2.35 -12.62
C VAL A 28 18.13 1.18 -13.13
N LEU A 29 16.82 1.19 -12.88
CA LEU A 29 15.92 0.13 -13.34
C LEU A 29 15.84 0.09 -14.88
N ALA A 30 15.82 1.23 -15.55
CA ALA A 30 15.86 1.29 -17.01
C ALA A 30 17.16 0.69 -17.57
N ALA A 31 18.31 1.00 -16.97
CA ALA A 31 19.58 0.39 -17.33
C ALA A 31 19.55 -1.14 -17.12
N MET A 32 19.00 -1.62 -16.00
CA MET A 32 18.86 -3.06 -15.74
C MET A 32 18.03 -3.76 -16.83
N ILE A 33 16.97 -3.13 -17.33
CA ILE A 33 16.19 -3.64 -18.46
C ILE A 33 17.05 -3.71 -19.73
N LEU A 34 17.78 -2.63 -20.05
CA LEU A 34 18.65 -2.58 -21.25
C LEU A 34 19.75 -3.65 -21.24
N PHE A 35 20.29 -3.97 -20.06
CA PHE A 35 21.29 -5.02 -19.88
C PHE A 35 20.70 -6.41 -19.62
N ASN A 36 19.38 -6.57 -19.78
CA ASN A 36 18.65 -7.82 -19.58
C ASN A 36 18.96 -8.50 -18.23
N VAL A 37 19.04 -7.69 -17.17
CA VAL A 37 19.30 -8.18 -15.81
C VAL A 37 18.17 -9.11 -15.35
N ARG A 38 18.54 -10.15 -14.60
CA ARG A 38 17.61 -11.17 -14.09
C ARG A 38 16.45 -10.53 -13.31
N ARG A 39 15.22 -11.02 -13.56
CA ARG A 39 13.96 -10.43 -13.06
C ARG A 39 13.90 -10.32 -11.53
N ASP A 40 14.41 -11.31 -10.82
CA ASP A 40 14.48 -11.33 -9.36
C ASP A 40 15.38 -10.21 -8.81
N ILE A 41 16.56 -10.00 -9.41
CA ILE A 41 17.47 -8.90 -9.04
C ILE A 41 16.80 -7.56 -9.34
N PHE A 42 16.15 -7.43 -10.49
CA PHE A 42 15.35 -6.25 -10.83
C PHE A 42 14.29 -5.95 -9.77
N THR A 43 13.50 -6.95 -9.36
CA THR A 43 12.45 -6.79 -8.35
C THR A 43 13.03 -6.42 -6.99
N ILE A 44 14.12 -7.07 -6.54
CA ILE A 44 14.75 -6.75 -5.26
C ILE A 44 15.28 -5.31 -5.26
N THR A 45 15.95 -4.88 -6.32
CA THR A 45 16.46 -3.51 -6.47
C THR A 45 15.33 -2.49 -6.44
N LEU A 46 14.22 -2.75 -7.14
CA LEU A 46 13.03 -1.89 -7.12
C LEU A 46 12.50 -1.74 -5.69
N LEU A 47 12.33 -2.85 -4.96
CA LEU A 47 11.75 -2.84 -3.62
C LEU A 47 12.65 -2.13 -2.61
N ILE A 48 13.94 -2.47 -2.57
CA ILE A 48 14.92 -1.85 -1.66
C ILE A 48 15.10 -0.37 -2.00
N GLY A 49 15.22 -0.04 -3.29
CA GLY A 49 15.36 1.34 -3.76
C GLY A 49 14.16 2.19 -3.37
N THR A 50 12.95 1.68 -3.59
CA THR A 50 11.71 2.39 -3.22
C THR A 50 11.65 2.63 -1.72
N PHE A 51 11.97 1.61 -0.90
CA PHE A 51 12.01 1.75 0.55
C PHE A 51 13.05 2.79 1.00
N ALA A 52 14.26 2.76 0.40
CA ALA A 52 15.32 3.71 0.71
C ALA A 52 14.93 5.15 0.37
N VAL A 53 14.26 5.38 -0.76
CA VAL A 53 13.77 6.71 -1.17
C VAL A 53 12.69 7.21 -0.20
N ILE A 54 11.72 6.37 0.17
CA ILE A 54 10.69 6.73 1.16
C ILE A 54 11.31 7.06 2.51
N TRP A 55 12.24 6.23 2.98
CA TRP A 55 12.93 6.44 4.24
C TRP A 55 13.78 7.72 4.23
N ALA A 56 14.56 7.96 3.18
CA ALA A 56 15.37 9.16 3.05
C ALA A 56 14.51 10.43 2.95
N GLY A 57 13.42 10.41 2.18
CA GLY A 57 12.49 11.53 2.07
C GLY A 57 11.84 11.88 3.41
N THR A 58 11.38 10.86 4.16
CA THR A 58 10.82 11.05 5.51
C THR A 58 11.86 11.52 6.52
N TYR A 59 13.09 11.02 6.44
CA TYR A 59 14.21 11.47 7.28
C TYR A 59 14.58 12.94 7.02
N VAL A 60 14.71 13.34 5.75
CA VAL A 60 15.00 14.73 5.35
C VAL A 60 13.88 15.67 5.78
N ALA A 61 12.62 15.26 5.59
CA ALA A 61 11.47 16.04 6.05
C ALA A 61 11.49 16.22 7.57
N LYS A 62 11.74 15.15 8.32
CA LYS A 62 11.83 15.19 9.79
C LYS A 62 12.96 16.09 10.28
N ARG A 63 14.15 15.99 9.67
CA ARG A 63 15.33 16.76 10.07
C ARG A 63 15.18 18.26 9.78
N ASN A 64 14.64 18.62 8.62
CA ASN A 64 14.39 20.04 8.31
C ASN A 64 13.35 20.64 9.25
N TYR A 65 12.33 19.87 9.61
CA TYR A 65 11.33 20.30 10.59
C TYR A 65 11.97 20.56 11.96
N GLU A 66 12.80 19.65 12.47
CA GLU A 66 13.48 19.81 13.76
C GLU A 66 14.37 21.06 13.79
N ILE A 67 15.01 21.41 12.67
CA ILE A 67 15.82 22.62 12.55
C ILE A 67 14.95 23.89 12.57
N GLU A 68 13.81 23.88 11.88
CA GLU A 68 12.90 25.03 11.85
C GLU A 68 12.23 25.30 13.20
N ASP A 69 11.82 24.24 13.90
CA ASP A 69 11.23 24.30 15.25
C ASP A 69 12.21 24.88 16.29
N LEU A 70 13.53 24.70 16.08
CA LEU A 70 14.58 25.30 16.91
C LEU A 70 14.90 26.76 16.53
N SER A 71 14.48 27.22 15.35
CA SER A 71 14.86 28.54 14.79
C SER A 71 13.80 29.63 14.95
N GLN A 72 12.53 29.27 15.11
CA GLN A 72 11.47 30.24 15.38
C GLN A 72 11.28 30.45 16.89
N GLU A 73 11.41 31.71 17.37
CA GLU A 73 10.85 32.09 18.67
C GLU A 73 9.34 31.81 18.64
N ALA A 74 8.86 31.03 19.60
CA ALA A 74 7.52 30.48 19.59
C ALA A 74 6.44 31.57 19.67
N LEU A 75 5.91 31.99 18.53
CA LEU A 75 4.57 32.57 18.45
C LEU A 75 3.61 31.60 19.16
N GLU A 76 2.86 32.08 20.16
CA GLU A 76 1.85 31.26 20.84
C GLU A 76 0.89 30.67 19.81
N LYS A 77 0.99 29.36 19.59
CA LYS A 77 0.17 28.64 18.62
C LYS A 77 -1.31 28.79 19.00
N PRO A 78 -2.19 29.16 18.06
CA PRO A 78 -3.62 29.23 18.35
C PRO A 78 -4.12 27.89 18.87
N GLU A 79 -4.86 27.88 19.97
CA GLU A 79 -5.31 26.66 20.69
C GLU A 79 -6.00 25.62 19.78
N ARG A 80 -6.58 26.07 18.66
CA ARG A 80 -7.22 25.24 17.64
C ARG A 80 -6.24 24.27 16.94
N GLU A 81 -4.94 24.57 16.88
CA GLU A 81 -3.92 23.70 16.26
C GLU A 81 -3.37 22.62 17.20
N ARG A 82 -3.57 22.74 18.52
CA ARG A 82 -3.16 21.70 19.50
C ARG A 82 -4.01 20.43 19.42
N GLN A 83 -5.17 20.47 18.79
CA GLN A 83 -6.16 19.40 18.81
C GLN A 83 -6.38 18.81 17.41
N ILE A 84 -5.36 18.19 16.81
CA ILE A 84 -5.63 17.22 15.74
C ILE A 84 -6.24 16.00 16.44
N PRO A 85 -7.52 15.66 16.21
CA PRO A 85 -8.13 14.52 16.89
C PRO A 85 -7.32 13.26 16.61
N GLU A 86 -6.96 12.53 17.66
CA GLU A 86 -6.26 11.25 17.53
C GLU A 86 -7.14 10.30 16.69
N PHE A 87 -6.65 9.97 15.50
CA PHE A 87 -7.36 9.04 14.63
C PHE A 87 -7.04 7.60 15.05
N ASN A 88 -8.06 6.90 15.53
CA ASN A 88 -7.94 5.50 15.91
C ASN A 88 -7.96 4.58 14.67
N VAL A 89 -6.79 4.10 14.26
CA VAL A 89 -6.62 3.16 13.14
C VAL A 89 -7.02 1.71 13.49
N ARG A 90 -7.17 1.38 14.78
CA ARG A 90 -7.33 -0.02 15.24
C ARG A 90 -8.49 -0.77 14.57
N PRO A 91 -9.71 -0.20 14.41
CA PRO A 91 -10.82 -0.92 13.78
C PRO A 91 -10.48 -1.41 12.36
N TYR A 92 -9.80 -0.58 11.58
CA TYR A 92 -9.39 -0.90 10.21
C TYR A 92 -8.30 -1.99 10.19
N LEU A 93 -7.31 -1.89 11.07
CA LEU A 93 -6.28 -2.93 11.22
C LEU A 93 -6.86 -4.26 11.69
N THR A 94 -7.88 -4.25 12.56
CA THR A 94 -8.60 -5.45 12.98
C THR A 94 -9.34 -6.10 11.81
N ILE A 95 -9.97 -5.32 10.93
CA ILE A 95 -10.61 -5.85 9.71
C ILE A 95 -9.56 -6.49 8.80
N HIS A 96 -8.44 -5.80 8.56
CA HIS A 96 -7.35 -6.35 7.74
C HIS A 96 -6.84 -7.68 8.28
N LEU A 97 -6.68 -7.77 9.62
CA LEU A 97 -6.25 -8.99 10.29
C LEU A 97 -7.29 -10.10 10.21
N ALA A 98 -8.57 -9.80 10.45
CA ALA A 98 -9.64 -10.78 10.37
C ALA A 98 -9.71 -11.40 8.97
N VAL A 99 -9.65 -10.57 7.93
CA VAL A 99 -9.68 -11.01 6.54
C VAL A 99 -8.45 -11.85 6.17
N LEU A 100 -7.26 -11.46 6.64
CA LEU A 100 -6.02 -12.23 6.47
C LEU A 100 -6.10 -13.61 7.16
N VAL A 101 -6.60 -13.64 8.40
CA VAL A 101 -6.77 -14.87 9.17
C VAL A 101 -7.75 -15.82 8.49
N ILE A 102 -8.87 -15.32 7.97
CA ILE A 102 -9.83 -16.14 7.21
C ILE A 102 -9.16 -16.76 5.98
N TYR A 103 -8.38 -15.98 5.22
CA TYR A 103 -7.64 -16.48 4.07
C TYR A 103 -6.63 -17.58 4.47
N PHE A 104 -5.88 -17.39 5.55
CA PHE A 104 -4.91 -18.38 6.00
C PHE A 104 -5.53 -19.64 6.60
N ILE A 105 -6.66 -19.52 7.30
CA ILE A 105 -7.42 -20.68 7.76
C ILE A 105 -7.82 -21.53 6.55
N LEU A 106 -8.41 -20.91 5.52
CA LEU A 106 -8.77 -21.61 4.29
C LEU A 106 -7.55 -22.23 3.59
N THR A 107 -6.45 -21.48 3.50
CA THR A 107 -5.18 -21.96 2.92
C THR A 107 -4.65 -23.18 3.67
N ALA A 108 -4.68 -23.15 5.00
CA ALA A 108 -4.24 -24.28 5.84
C ALA A 108 -5.12 -25.52 5.61
N PHE A 109 -6.44 -25.34 5.52
CA PHE A 109 -7.37 -26.45 5.22
C PHE A 109 -7.13 -27.06 3.83
N LEU A 110 -6.72 -26.24 2.86
CA LEU A 110 -6.49 -26.67 1.49
C LEU A 110 -5.03 -27.07 1.22
N TRP A 111 -4.13 -26.92 2.19
CA TRP A 111 -2.68 -26.94 1.95
C TRP A 111 -2.22 -28.18 1.18
N GLU A 112 -2.65 -29.37 1.59
CA GLU A 112 -2.25 -30.64 0.95
C GLU A 112 -2.76 -30.80 -0.50
N ARG A 113 -3.78 -30.03 -0.90
CA ARG A 113 -4.35 -30.07 -2.26
C ARG A 113 -3.73 -29.06 -3.20
N ILE A 114 -2.97 -28.10 -2.68
CA ILE A 114 -2.35 -27.07 -3.49
C ILE A 114 -1.11 -27.68 -4.18
N PRO A 115 -1.03 -27.62 -5.53
CA PRO A 115 0.09 -28.14 -6.28
C PRO A 115 1.39 -27.36 -6.00
N ASP A 116 2.55 -27.97 -6.26
CA ASP A 116 3.85 -27.33 -6.05
C ASP A 116 4.07 -26.08 -6.92
N THR A 117 3.43 -26.04 -8.09
CA THR A 117 3.39 -24.88 -8.98
C THR A 117 1.96 -24.37 -9.08
N VAL A 118 1.77 -23.09 -8.79
CA VAL A 118 0.46 -22.42 -8.77
C VAL A 118 0.40 -21.30 -9.81
N ALA A 119 -0.78 -21.11 -10.39
CA ALA A 119 -1.09 -19.95 -11.20
C ALA A 119 -1.25 -18.71 -10.30
N ILE A 120 -0.54 -17.63 -10.64
CA ILE A 120 -0.53 -16.35 -9.93
C ILE A 120 -0.98 -15.17 -10.82
N HIS A 121 -1.12 -15.39 -12.12
CA HIS A 121 -1.59 -14.39 -13.08
C HIS A 121 -2.45 -15.07 -14.15
N PHE A 122 -3.44 -14.33 -14.66
CA PHE A 122 -4.41 -14.79 -15.63
C PHE A 122 -4.60 -13.73 -16.71
N ASN A 123 -4.73 -14.16 -17.95
CA ASN A 123 -5.07 -13.28 -19.06
C ASN A 123 -6.58 -12.93 -19.09
N LEU A 124 -6.99 -12.08 -20.03
CA LEU A 124 -8.39 -11.65 -20.18
C LEU A 124 -9.37 -12.79 -20.51
N ASN A 125 -8.87 -13.93 -21.00
CA ASN A 125 -9.67 -15.12 -21.28
C ASN A 125 -9.77 -16.07 -20.06
N GLY A 126 -9.22 -15.70 -18.90
CA GLY A 126 -9.20 -16.53 -17.71
C GLY A 126 -8.23 -17.71 -17.77
N GLN A 127 -7.25 -17.66 -18.68
CA GLN A 127 -6.20 -18.66 -18.77
C GLN A 127 -4.99 -18.24 -17.94
N PRO A 128 -4.39 -19.15 -17.17
CA PRO A 128 -3.18 -18.84 -16.41
C PRO A 128 -1.99 -18.63 -17.37
N ASP A 129 -1.28 -17.52 -17.19
CA ASP A 129 -0.11 -17.13 -17.99
C ASP A 129 1.08 -16.69 -17.12
N GLY A 130 0.93 -16.74 -15.80
CA GLY A 130 2.02 -16.55 -14.83
C GLY A 130 1.93 -17.56 -13.69
N PHE A 131 3.08 -18.14 -13.34
CA PHE A 131 3.19 -19.22 -12.36
C PHE A 131 4.30 -18.93 -11.35
N ALA A 132 4.15 -19.50 -10.16
CA ALA A 132 5.17 -19.50 -9.11
C ALA A 132 5.11 -20.80 -8.30
N ASP A 133 6.11 -21.04 -7.47
CA ASP A 133 6.03 -22.10 -6.48
C ASP A 133 4.92 -21.81 -5.46
N LYS A 134 4.38 -22.88 -4.85
CA LYS A 134 3.30 -22.86 -3.87
C LYS A 134 3.50 -21.87 -2.73
N VAL A 135 4.71 -21.81 -2.17
CA VAL A 135 5.01 -20.93 -1.03
C VAL A 135 4.99 -19.48 -1.48
N THR A 136 5.63 -19.18 -2.61
CA THR A 136 5.64 -17.82 -3.17
C THR A 136 4.25 -17.35 -3.56
N GLY A 137 3.51 -18.16 -4.33
CA GLY A 137 2.22 -17.76 -4.89
C GLY A 137 1.09 -17.65 -3.86
N ILE A 138 1.04 -18.56 -2.88
CA ILE A 138 -0.05 -18.63 -1.91
C ILE A 138 0.28 -17.92 -0.58
N LEU A 139 1.56 -17.82 -0.20
CA LEU A 139 1.94 -17.17 1.06
C LEU A 139 2.65 -15.83 0.82
N ALA A 140 3.76 -15.82 0.09
CA ALA A 140 4.64 -14.65 0.03
C ALA A 140 3.99 -13.44 -0.66
N ILE A 141 3.37 -13.65 -1.84
CA ILE A 141 2.71 -12.57 -2.59
C ILE A 141 1.52 -11.99 -1.80
N PRO A 142 0.56 -12.80 -1.31
CA PRO A 142 -0.46 -12.33 -0.37
C PRO A 142 0.13 -11.56 0.82
N LEU A 143 1.09 -12.11 1.55
CA LEU A 143 1.67 -11.43 2.72
C LEU A 143 2.29 -10.07 2.37
N LEU A 144 2.93 -9.94 1.22
CA LEU A 144 3.48 -8.67 0.75
C LEU A 144 2.37 -7.63 0.56
N VAL A 145 1.27 -8.00 -0.09
CA VAL A 145 0.15 -7.09 -0.40
C VAL A 145 -0.65 -6.73 0.86
N TRP A 146 -0.92 -7.68 1.74
CA TRP A 146 -1.50 -7.36 3.05
C TRP A 146 -0.56 -6.49 3.87
N GLY A 147 0.73 -6.79 3.89
CA GLY A 147 1.76 -5.98 4.56
C GLY A 147 1.72 -4.52 4.10
N PHE A 148 1.51 -4.28 2.81
CA PHE A 148 1.24 -2.96 2.26
C PHE A 148 -0.02 -2.32 2.86
N PHE A 149 -1.17 -3.02 2.85
CA PHE A 149 -2.42 -2.48 3.43
C PHE A 149 -2.31 -2.16 4.92
N PHE A 150 -1.67 -3.03 5.71
CA PHE A 150 -1.39 -2.79 7.13
C PHE A 150 -0.51 -1.55 7.33
N THR A 151 0.58 -1.45 6.58
CA THR A 151 1.55 -0.36 6.69
C THR A 151 0.91 0.97 6.31
N MET A 152 0.22 1.03 5.18
CA MET A 152 -0.45 2.25 4.72
C MET A 152 -1.55 2.67 5.69
N THR A 153 -2.38 1.73 6.16
CA THR A 153 -3.44 2.03 7.14
C THR A 153 -2.87 2.51 8.46
N TYR A 154 -1.76 1.92 8.92
CA TYR A 154 -1.06 2.37 10.11
C TYR A 154 -0.52 3.79 9.94
N PHE A 155 0.06 4.11 8.78
CA PHE A 155 0.54 5.46 8.47
C PHE A 155 -0.58 6.49 8.33
N ALA A 156 -1.84 6.10 8.17
CA ALA A 156 -2.98 7.02 8.22
C ALA A 156 -3.06 7.79 9.56
N LYS A 157 -2.54 7.23 10.65
CA LYS A 157 -2.45 7.92 11.95
C LYS A 157 -1.48 9.11 11.92
N SER A 158 -0.51 9.05 11.02
CA SER A 158 0.53 10.06 10.93
C SER A 158 0.02 11.18 10.04
N PRO A 159 -0.05 12.42 10.55
CA PRO A 159 -0.33 13.52 9.67
C PRO A 159 0.84 13.76 8.68
N LEU A 160 2.01 13.10 8.88
CA LEU A 160 3.08 12.72 7.92
C LEU A 160 2.67 12.68 6.46
N PHE A 161 1.69 11.80 6.34
CA PHE A 161 1.34 11.03 5.21
C PHE A 161 0.02 11.56 4.64
N THR A 162 -0.77 12.25 5.48
CA THR A 162 -2.08 12.80 5.12
C THR A 162 -2.12 14.32 4.98
N SER A 163 -1.03 15.04 5.28
CA SER A 163 -1.06 16.50 5.45
C SER A 163 -0.98 17.35 4.18
N ARG A 164 -0.39 16.85 3.07
CA ARG A 164 -0.14 17.67 1.87
C ARG A 164 -0.36 17.02 0.51
N GLY A 165 -0.88 15.79 0.48
CA GLY A 165 -1.27 15.10 -0.76
C GLY A 165 -2.73 15.31 -1.17
N PHE A 166 -3.29 14.31 -1.85
CA PHE A 166 -4.61 14.23 -2.52
C PHE A 166 -5.87 14.78 -1.80
N PHE A 167 -5.83 15.27 -0.56
CA PHE A 167 -7.03 15.46 0.24
C PHE A 167 -6.98 16.72 1.14
N ILE A 168 -7.50 17.84 0.62
CA ILE A 168 -8.01 19.01 1.37
C ILE A 168 -9.35 18.64 2.07
N LEU A 169 -9.59 17.35 2.31
CA LEU A 169 -10.87 16.80 2.69
C LEU A 169 -11.04 16.72 4.21
N PRO A 170 -12.25 16.94 4.75
CA PRO A 170 -12.54 16.67 6.15
C PRO A 170 -12.33 15.17 6.45
N ASN A 171 -11.83 14.85 7.67
CA ASN A 171 -11.59 13.48 8.14
C ASN A 171 -10.63 12.66 7.26
N ARG A 172 -9.57 13.28 6.71
CA ARG A 172 -8.58 12.68 5.80
C ARG A 172 -8.04 11.31 6.22
N SER A 173 -7.59 11.16 7.46
CA SER A 173 -7.01 9.89 7.95
C SER A 173 -8.05 8.77 7.97
N LYS A 174 -9.29 9.10 8.35
CA LYS A 174 -10.43 8.17 8.32
C LYS A 174 -10.72 7.71 6.91
N ARG A 175 -10.86 8.65 5.97
CA ARG A 175 -11.16 8.34 4.57
C ARG A 175 -10.07 7.51 3.90
N PHE A 176 -8.81 7.80 4.19
CA PHE A 176 -7.69 7.00 3.68
C PHE A 176 -7.69 5.57 4.26
N ALA A 177 -7.95 5.42 5.57
CA ALA A 177 -8.05 4.09 6.18
C ALA A 177 -9.25 3.30 5.64
N GLU A 178 -10.40 3.95 5.40
CA GLU A 178 -11.54 3.36 4.71
C GLU A 178 -11.18 2.90 3.30
N PHE A 179 -10.51 3.75 2.52
CA PHE A 179 -10.03 3.41 1.18
C PHE A 179 -9.16 2.15 1.20
N MET A 180 -8.15 2.11 2.08
CA MET A 180 -7.28 0.94 2.23
C MET A 180 -8.05 -0.31 2.68
N THR A 181 -9.09 -0.16 3.48
CA THR A 181 -9.97 -1.26 3.92
C THR A 181 -10.81 -1.80 2.78
N VAL A 182 -11.39 -0.94 1.96
CA VAL A 182 -12.12 -1.35 0.76
C VAL A 182 -11.18 -2.07 -0.22
N LEU A 183 -9.98 -1.53 -0.46
CA LEU A 183 -8.99 -2.21 -1.31
C LEU A 183 -8.64 -3.60 -0.79
N ASN A 184 -8.40 -3.76 0.52
CA ASN A 184 -8.10 -5.07 1.08
C ASN A 184 -9.29 -6.03 0.94
N MET A 185 -10.50 -5.55 1.25
CA MET A 185 -11.72 -6.33 1.15
C MET A 185 -12.05 -6.75 -0.29
N THR A 186 -11.70 -5.96 -1.30
CA THR A 186 -11.93 -6.33 -2.70
C THR A 186 -10.79 -7.20 -3.25
N THR A 187 -9.55 -7.02 -2.79
CA THR A 187 -8.39 -7.80 -3.25
C THR A 187 -8.37 -9.20 -2.63
N THR A 188 -8.81 -9.38 -1.39
CA THR A 188 -8.82 -10.70 -0.73
C THR A 188 -9.65 -11.76 -1.46
N PRO A 189 -10.87 -11.45 -1.96
CA PRO A 189 -11.61 -12.36 -2.83
C PRO A 189 -10.82 -12.81 -4.06
N VAL A 190 -10.01 -11.93 -4.67
CA VAL A 190 -9.15 -12.31 -5.81
C VAL A 190 -8.17 -13.41 -5.41
N TYR A 191 -7.46 -13.25 -4.29
CA TYR A 191 -6.54 -14.27 -3.77
C TYR A 191 -7.27 -15.56 -3.39
N THR A 192 -8.47 -15.45 -2.83
CA THR A 192 -9.29 -16.60 -2.43
C THR A 192 -9.75 -17.38 -3.65
N ILE A 193 -10.24 -16.70 -4.69
CA ILE A 193 -10.66 -17.31 -5.96
C ILE A 193 -9.45 -17.93 -6.68
N ALA A 194 -8.30 -17.25 -6.69
CA ALA A 194 -7.06 -17.82 -7.23
C ALA A 194 -6.62 -19.09 -6.46
N LEU A 195 -6.73 -19.11 -5.14
CA LEU A 195 -6.47 -20.30 -4.33
C LEU A 195 -7.43 -21.45 -4.71
N LEU A 196 -8.73 -21.17 -4.79
CA LEU A 196 -9.76 -22.16 -5.16
C LEU A 196 -9.56 -22.71 -6.57
N TYR A 197 -9.11 -21.87 -7.51
CA TYR A 197 -8.73 -22.30 -8.85
C TYR A 197 -7.56 -23.29 -8.81
N ASN A 198 -6.51 -22.97 -8.04
CA ASN A 198 -5.31 -23.79 -7.95
C ASN A 198 -5.55 -25.17 -7.33
N VAL A 199 -6.61 -25.32 -6.52
CA VAL A 199 -7.07 -26.63 -6.00
C VAL A 199 -8.20 -27.26 -6.82
N VAL A 200 -8.42 -26.75 -8.04
CA VAL A 200 -9.39 -27.29 -9.02
C VAL A 200 -10.84 -27.29 -8.51
N LEU A 201 -11.18 -26.35 -7.62
CA LEU A 201 -12.56 -26.20 -7.11
C LEU A 201 -13.41 -25.27 -7.97
N ILE A 202 -12.78 -24.36 -8.72
CA ILE A 202 -13.48 -23.42 -9.60
C ILE A 202 -12.75 -23.22 -10.95
N PRO A 203 -13.47 -22.90 -12.03
CA PRO A 203 -12.90 -22.51 -13.32
C PRO A 203 -12.10 -21.18 -13.27
N GLY A 204 -11.10 -21.06 -14.16
CA GLY A 204 -10.23 -19.87 -14.25
C GLY A 204 -10.94 -18.57 -14.63
N ILE A 205 -12.07 -18.65 -15.35
CA ILE A 205 -12.87 -17.47 -15.74
C ILE A 205 -13.37 -16.66 -14.54
N TYR A 206 -13.59 -17.31 -13.39
CA TYR A 206 -14.00 -16.63 -12.16
C TYR A 206 -12.88 -15.76 -11.59
N VAL A 207 -11.61 -16.09 -11.84
CA VAL A 207 -10.47 -15.25 -11.43
C VAL A 207 -10.48 -13.93 -12.20
N SER A 208 -10.75 -13.97 -13.51
CA SER A 208 -10.90 -12.75 -14.33
C SER A 208 -12.09 -11.91 -13.87
N TYR A 209 -13.21 -12.55 -13.51
CA TYR A 209 -14.37 -11.82 -12.98
C TYR A 209 -14.11 -11.17 -11.63
N ALA A 210 -13.20 -11.71 -10.80
CA ALA A 210 -12.82 -11.13 -9.52
C ALA A 210 -12.12 -9.77 -9.66
N ALA A 211 -11.56 -9.45 -10.84
CA ALA A 211 -10.97 -8.13 -11.11
C ALA A 211 -12.01 -7.00 -11.17
N PHE A 212 -13.23 -7.28 -11.63
CA PHE A 212 -14.27 -6.23 -11.77
C PHE A 212 -14.70 -5.64 -10.43
N PRO A 213 -14.97 -6.43 -9.36
CA PRO A 213 -15.22 -5.90 -8.03
C PRO A 213 -14.08 -5.03 -7.47
N VAL A 214 -12.82 -5.39 -7.75
CA VAL A 214 -11.66 -4.57 -7.36
C VAL A 214 -11.70 -3.21 -8.06
N LEU A 215 -11.84 -3.22 -9.38
CA LEU A 215 -11.90 -1.98 -10.17
C LEU A 215 -13.12 -1.13 -9.79
N ALA A 216 -14.28 -1.75 -9.60
CA ALA A 216 -15.50 -1.06 -9.17
C ALA A 216 -15.35 -0.46 -7.78
N GLY A 217 -14.75 -1.19 -6.82
CA GLY A 217 -14.47 -0.70 -5.47
C GLY A 217 -13.46 0.46 -5.48
N MET A 218 -12.42 0.36 -6.30
CA MET A 218 -11.46 1.44 -6.51
C MET A 218 -12.13 2.70 -7.07
N LEU A 219 -12.91 2.56 -8.15
CA LEU A 219 -13.63 3.67 -8.77
C LEU A 219 -14.64 4.29 -7.80
N PHE A 220 -15.42 3.47 -7.10
CA PHE A 220 -16.37 3.93 -6.09
C PHE A 220 -15.69 4.78 -5.02
N GLU A 221 -14.57 4.31 -4.47
CA GLU A 221 -13.86 5.05 -3.44
C GLU A 221 -13.20 6.32 -3.98
N ILE A 222 -12.63 6.29 -5.18
CA ILE A 222 -12.09 7.50 -5.83
C ILE A 222 -13.22 8.52 -6.00
N CYS A 223 -14.37 8.12 -6.53
CA CYS A 223 -15.54 9.00 -6.67
C CYS A 223 -16.03 9.52 -5.32
N ARG A 224 -16.09 8.66 -4.28
CA ARG A 224 -16.48 9.03 -2.91
C ARG A 224 -15.52 10.06 -2.32
N LEU A 225 -14.23 9.90 -2.55
CA LEU A 225 -13.19 10.83 -2.12
C LEU A 225 -13.31 12.17 -2.85
N LEU A 226 -13.52 12.16 -4.17
CA LEU A 226 -13.64 13.38 -4.98
C LEU A 226 -14.94 14.15 -4.75
N SER A 227 -16.05 13.45 -4.44
CA SER A 227 -17.38 14.06 -4.27
C SER A 227 -17.57 14.75 -2.93
N ALA A 228 -16.67 14.53 -1.99
CA ALA A 228 -16.84 14.96 -0.62
C ALA A 228 -16.28 16.37 -0.37
N LYS A 229 -16.80 17.34 -1.12
CA LYS A 229 -16.63 18.78 -0.84
C LYS A 229 -17.37 19.18 0.44
#